data_AF-A0A1G8V272-F1
#
_entry.id   AF-A0A1G8V272-F1
#
_cell.length_a   1.000
_cell.length_b   1.000
_cell.length_c   1.000
_cell.angle_alpha   90.00
_cell.angle_beta   90.00
_cell.angle_gamma   90.00
#
_symmetry.space_group_name_H-M   'P 1'
#
loop_
_entity.id
_entity.type
_entity.pdbx_description
1 polymer ?
#
loop_
_entity_poly.entity_id
_entity_poly.type
_entity_poly.pdbx_seq_one_letter_code
_entity_poly.pdbx_strand_id
1 'polypeptide(L)'
;MNRSFQPGDQALTLRPFGNILPAGSVVTLIDRAEPGEEFTYAGTRYRVTRPVWGVRGQGGEPAIIAERFLMPLRGDEEPEQRRQASEVPA
;
A
#
# COMPACT_ATOMS: atom_id res chain seq x y z
N MET A 1 0.46 16.88 9.11
CA MET A 1 1.27 16.16 8.11
C MET A 1 0.50 14.92 7.67
N ASN A 2 -0.21 15.00 6.55
CA ASN A 2 -1.00 13.88 6.02
C ASN A 2 -0.20 13.31 4.84
N ARG A 3 0.68 12.34 5.11
CA ARG A 3 1.50 11.73 4.07
C ARG A 3 0.64 10.63 3.43
N SER A 4 0.25 10.86 2.18
CA SER A 4 -0.51 9.89 1.38
C SER A 4 0.30 8.62 1.16
N PHE A 5 -0.38 7.48 1.04
CA PHE A 5 0.21 6.20 0.65
C PHE A 5 1.02 6.31 -0.65
N GLN A 6 2.11 5.56 -0.73
CA GLN A 6 2.98 5.44 -1.90
C GLN A 6 3.21 3.97 -2.28
N PRO A 7 3.49 3.67 -3.57
CA PRO A 7 3.98 2.35 -3.96
C PRO A 7 5.20 1.94 -3.12
N GLY A 8 5.19 0.72 -2.62
CA GLY A 8 6.22 0.18 -1.73
C GLY A 8 5.90 0.32 -0.24
N ASP A 9 4.99 1.21 0.15
CA ASP A 9 4.59 1.34 1.55
C ASP A 9 3.97 0.04 2.07
N GLN A 10 4.12 -0.19 3.37
CA GLN A 10 3.37 -1.23 4.07
C GLN A 10 2.11 -0.65 4.70
N ALA A 11 1.04 -1.44 4.67
CA ALA A 11 -0.22 -1.09 5.29
C ALA A 11 -0.86 -2.29 5.99
N LEU A 12 -1.64 -2.01 7.03
CA LEU A 12 -2.54 -2.98 7.65
C LEU A 12 -3.91 -2.94 7.00
N THR A 13 -4.45 -4.11 6.72
CA THR A 13 -5.86 -4.26 6.35
C THR A 13 -6.76 -4.02 7.56
N LEU A 14 -7.78 -3.18 7.40
CA LEU A 14 -8.71 -2.80 8.49
C LEU A 14 -9.90 -3.76 8.64
N ARG A 15 -10.06 -4.70 7.70
CA ARG A 15 -11.16 -5.68 7.67
C ARG A 15 -10.72 -6.93 6.89
N PRO A 16 -11.42 -8.07 7.02
CA PRO A 16 -11.10 -9.23 6.20
C PRO A 16 -11.54 -9.03 4.75
N PHE A 17 -10.76 -9.58 3.81
CA PHE A 17 -11.04 -9.63 2.38
C PHE A 17 -11.07 -11.10 1.92
N GLY A 18 -12.27 -11.68 1.98
CA GLY A 18 -12.49 -13.09 1.71
C GLY A 18 -11.64 -13.97 2.64
N ASN A 19 -11.20 -15.12 2.10
CA ASN A 19 -10.32 -16.05 2.81
C ASN A 19 -8.82 -15.77 2.57
N ILE A 20 -8.50 -14.71 1.83
CA ILE A 20 -7.14 -14.43 1.35
C ILE A 20 -6.39 -13.52 2.32
N LEU A 21 -7.08 -12.49 2.85
CA LEU A 21 -6.48 -11.51 3.76
C LEU A 21 -7.35 -11.32 5.00
N PRO A 22 -6.98 -11.90 6.15
CA PRO A 22 -7.58 -11.56 7.44
C PRO A 22 -7.42 -10.07 7.78
N ALA A 23 -8.29 -9.53 8.62
CA ALA A 23 -8.07 -8.20 9.21
C ALA A 23 -6.74 -8.16 9.98
N GLY A 24 -6.03 -7.03 9.93
CA GLY A 24 -4.71 -6.87 10.54
C GLY A 24 -3.57 -7.50 9.73
N SER A 25 -3.83 -8.01 8.52
CA SER A 25 -2.77 -8.47 7.63
C SER A 25 -1.93 -7.31 7.13
N VAL A 26 -0.61 -7.48 7.18
CA VAL A 26 0.36 -6.57 6.55
C VAL A 26 0.41 -6.83 5.05
N VAL A 27 0.23 -5.78 4.27
CA VAL A 27 0.31 -5.83 2.80
C VAL A 27 1.26 -4.75 2.29
N THR A 28 1.95 -5.05 1.20
CA THR A 28 2.74 -4.05 0.46
C THR A 28 1.90 -3.46 -0.66
N LEU A 29 1.91 -2.13 -0.75
CA LEU A 29 1.22 -1.38 -1.80
C LEU A 29 2.02 -1.45 -3.12
N ILE A 30 1.37 -1.83 -4.21
CA ILE A 30 2.02 -2.01 -5.51
C ILE A 30 1.73 -0.82 -6.41
N ASP A 31 0.45 -0.60 -6.68
CA ASP A 31 -0.04 0.42 -7.59
C ASP A 31 -1.37 0.96 -7.08
N ARG A 32 -1.65 2.21 -7.44
CA ARG A 32 -2.89 2.90 -7.08
C ARG A 32 -3.68 3.15 -8.35
N ALA A 33 -4.98 2.91 -8.28
CA ALA A 33 -5.91 3.31 -9.31
C ALA A 33 -6.91 4.34 -8.78
N GLU A 34 -7.17 5.37 -9.58
CA GLU A 34 -8.02 6.51 -9.27
C GLU A 34 -9.44 6.35 -9.83
N PRO A 35 -10.44 7.03 -9.24
CA PRO A 35 -11.80 7.06 -9.78
C PRO A 35 -11.82 7.43 -11.27
N GLY A 36 -12.52 6.64 -12.07
CA GLY A 36 -12.63 6.82 -13.51
C GLY A 36 -11.67 5.97 -14.32
N GLU A 37 -10.58 5.47 -13.74
CA GLU A 37 -9.70 4.51 -14.40
C GLU A 37 -10.37 3.15 -14.56
N GLU A 38 -9.89 2.40 -15.55
CA GLU A 38 -10.37 1.07 -15.85
C GLU A 38 -9.21 0.08 -15.87
N PHE A 39 -9.42 -1.09 -15.28
CA PHE A 39 -8.45 -2.18 -15.29
C PHE A 39 -9.15 -3.51 -15.53
N THR A 40 -8.39 -4.50 -15.99
CA THR A 40 -8.88 -5.87 -16.14
C THR A 40 -8.28 -6.75 -15.06
N TYR A 41 -9.12 -7.43 -14.29
CA TYR A 41 -8.70 -8.40 -13.28
C TYR A 41 -9.50 -9.69 -13.47
N ALA A 42 -8.80 -10.83 -13.51
CA ALA A 42 -9.40 -12.15 -13.79
C ALA A 42 -10.34 -12.16 -15.02
N GLY A 43 -9.93 -11.48 -16.10
CA GLY A 43 -10.71 -11.40 -17.35
C GLY A 43 -11.94 -10.49 -17.31
N THR A 44 -12.24 -9.87 -16.16
CA THR A 44 -13.35 -8.92 -15.99
C THR A 44 -12.82 -7.49 -15.99
N ARG A 45 -13.44 -6.61 -16.77
CA ARG A 45 -13.13 -5.17 -16.78
C ARG A 45 -13.85 -4.48 -15.63
N TYR A 46 -13.10 -3.74 -14.83
CA TYR A 46 -13.61 -2.97 -13.71
C TYR A 46 -13.37 -1.48 -13.96
N ARG A 47 -14.33 -0.66 -13.57
CA ARG A 47 -14.17 0.80 -13.48
C ARG A 47 -14.05 1.21 -12.03
N VAL A 48 -13.00 1.94 -11.72
CA VAL A 48 -12.70 2.41 -10.36
C VAL A 48 -13.69 3.53 -10.00
N THR A 49 -14.34 3.40 -8.84
CA THR A 49 -15.30 4.40 -8.32
C THR A 49 -14.77 5.16 -7.11
N ARG A 50 -13.66 4.68 -6.53
CA ARG A 50 -12.98 5.23 -5.35
C ARG A 50 -11.51 4.83 -5.43
N PRO A 51 -10.56 5.55 -4.82
CA PRO A 51 -9.16 5.13 -4.82
C PRO A 51 -8.99 3.71 -4.28
N VAL A 52 -8.29 2.88 -5.06
CA VAL A 52 -7.94 1.50 -4.71
C VAL A 52 -6.45 1.28 -4.88
N TRP A 53 -5.93 0.32 -4.13
CA TRP A 53 -4.56 -0.15 -4.22
C TRP A 53 -4.55 -1.61 -4.64
N GLY A 54 -3.72 -1.94 -5.62
CA GLY A 54 -3.20 -3.28 -5.78
C GLY A 54 -2.22 -3.55 -4.65
N VAL A 55 -2.41 -4.67 -3.95
CA VAL A 55 -1.62 -5.05 -2.80
C VAL A 55 -1.16 -6.49 -2.89
N ARG A 56 -0.04 -6.81 -2.24
CA ARG A 56 0.44 -8.19 -2.06
C ARG A 56 0.62 -8.46 -0.56
N GLY A 57 -0.02 -9.52 -0.09
CA GLY A 57 0.19 -10.04 1.27
C GLY A 57 1.47 -10.88 1.35
N GLN A 58 1.93 -11.13 2.58
CA GLN A 58 3.05 -12.03 2.85
C GLN A 58 2.75 -13.45 2.32
N GLY A 59 3.33 -13.78 1.16
CA GLY A 59 3.19 -15.09 0.51
C GLY A 59 1.88 -15.34 -0.26
N GLY A 60 1.06 -14.30 -0.48
CA GLY A 60 -0.28 -14.43 -1.06
C GLY A 60 -0.44 -13.91 -2.49
N GLU A 61 -1.60 -14.24 -3.08
CA GLU A 61 -2.07 -13.70 -4.36
C GLU A 61 -2.32 -12.18 -4.27
N PRO A 62 -2.11 -11.42 -5.36
CA PRO A 62 -2.43 -10.01 -5.42
C PRO A 62 -3.92 -9.75 -5.20
N ALA A 63 -4.24 -8.74 -4.40
CA ALA A 63 -5.60 -8.31 -4.12
C ALA A 63 -5.78 -6.82 -4.42
N ILE A 64 -7.02 -6.39 -4.62
CA ILE A 64 -7.37 -4.99 -4.83
C ILE A 64 -8.19 -4.51 -3.63
N ILE A 65 -7.69 -3.49 -2.93
CA ILE A 65 -8.28 -3.00 -1.68
C ILE A 65 -8.52 -1.50 -1.79
N ALA A 66 -9.72 -1.05 -1.39
CA ALA A 66 -10.01 0.39 -1.30
C ALA A 66 -9.15 1.05 -0.23
N GLU A 67 -8.57 2.22 -0.54
CA GLU A 67 -7.62 2.92 0.32
C GLU A 67 -8.12 3.13 1.75
N ARG A 68 -9.42 3.41 1.92
CA ARG A 68 -10.08 3.57 3.23
C ARG A 68 -10.05 2.35 4.15
N PHE A 69 -9.68 1.18 3.63
CA PHE A 69 -9.54 -0.06 4.40
C PHE A 69 -8.08 -0.43 4.64
N LEU A 70 -7.16 0.51 4.37
CA LEU A 70 -5.74 0.41 4.65
C LEU A 70 -5.37 1.41 5.72
N MET A 71 -4.49 0.99 6.62
CA MET A 71 -3.86 1.87 7.61
C MET A 71 -2.35 1.84 7.38
N PRO A 72 -1.69 2.99 7.21
CA PRO A 72 -0.26 3.01 6.95
C PRO A 72 0.50 2.43 8.15
N LEU A 73 1.35 1.45 7.88
CA LEU A 73 2.40 1.07 8.79
C LEU A 73 3.55 2.02 8.51
N ARG A 74 3.70 3.02 9.37
CA ARG A 74 4.90 3.84 9.35
C ARG A 74 6.05 2.88 9.58
N GLY A 75 6.99 2.78 8.64
CA GLY A 75 8.32 2.35 9.02
C GLY A 75 8.78 3.33 10.11
N ASP A 76 9.21 2.82 11.25
CA ASP A 76 10.08 3.57 12.17
C ASP A 76 11.45 3.78 11.48
N GLU A 77 11.44 4.37 10.29
CA GLU A 77 12.62 4.90 9.65
C GLU A 77 12.82 6.29 10.24
N GLU A 78 13.42 6.31 11.44
CA GLU A 78 14.02 7.51 11.98
C GLU A 78 14.87 8.19 10.88
N PRO A 79 14.72 9.50 10.66
CA PRO A 79 15.56 10.23 9.71
C PRO A 79 17.01 10.42 10.20
N GLU A 80 17.50 9.60 11.15
CA GLU A 80 18.78 9.80 11.81
C GLU A 80 19.99 9.31 10.98
N GLN A 81 19.80 8.54 9.90
CA GLN A 81 20.91 8.07 9.06
C GLN A 81 21.28 8.99 7.88
N ARG A 82 20.55 10.08 7.62
CA ARG A 82 20.92 11.06 6.57
C ARG A 82 21.80 12.22 7.05
N ARG A 83 22.30 12.18 8.29
CA ARG A 83 23.23 13.19 8.85
C ARG A 83 24.63 12.64 9.20
N GLN A 84 25.10 11.57 8.56
CA GLN A 84 26.50 11.11 8.72
C GLN A 84 27.27 10.95 7.39
N ALA A 85 26.74 11.45 6.27
CA ALA A 85 27.44 11.48 4.98
C ALA A 85 27.84 12.90 4.52
N SER A 86 27.90 13.87 5.44
CA SER A 86 28.46 15.20 5.16
C SER A 86 29.17 15.75 6.39
N GLU A 87 30.11 14.99 6.92
CA GLU A 87 31.17 15.56 7.75
C GLU A 87 32.41 14.64 7.70
N VAL A 88 33.23 14.82 6.66
CA VAL A 88 34.68 14.72 6.84
C VAL A 88 35.27 16.02 6.27
N PRO A 89 35.70 16.95 7.13
CA PRO A 89 36.41 18.16 6.74
C PRO A 89 37.92 17.92 6.58
N ALA A 90 38.55 18.83 5.84
CA ALA A 90 39.99 19.10 5.67
C ALA A 90 40.80 18.16 4.75
#